data_AF-A0A7X0DPD8-F1
#
_entry.id   AF-A0A7X0DPD8-F1
#
_cell.length_a   1.000
_cell.length_b   1.000
_cell.length_c   1.000
_cell.angle_alpha   90.00
_cell.angle_beta   90.00
_cell.angle_gamma   90.00
#
_symmetry.space_group_name_H-M   'P 1'
#
loop_
_entity.id
_entity.type
_entity.pdbx_description
1 polymer ?
#
loop_
_entity_poly.entity_id
_entity_poly.type
_entity_poly.pdbx_seq_one_letter_code
_entity_poly.pdbx_strand_id
1 'polypeptide(L)' 'MSLDARVESLRTKHAELDSALEMEERRPMPDAKAIADMKRQKLRIKDEIQRITMH' A
#
# COMPACT_ATOMS: atom_id res chain seq x y z
N MET A 1 13.89 -17.54 -9.60
CA MET A 1 13.93 -16.32 -8.77
C MET A 1 12.53 -15.75 -8.76
N SER A 2 11.87 -15.97 -7.63
CA SER A 2 10.50 -16.47 -7.60
C SER A 2 9.51 -15.35 -7.31
N LEU A 3 8.28 -15.51 -7.78
CA LEU A 3 7.17 -14.57 -7.59
C LEU A 3 7.03 -14.09 -6.13
N ASP A 4 7.44 -14.92 -5.16
CA ASP A 4 7.64 -14.58 -3.74
C ASP A 4 8.39 -13.27 -3.49
N ALA A 5 9.55 -13.05 -4.13
CA ALA A 5 10.33 -11.82 -3.91
C ALA A 5 9.57 -10.56 -4.34
N ARG A 6 8.73 -10.69 -5.37
CA ARG A 6 7.88 -9.61 -5.87
C ARG A 6 6.70 -9.38 -4.93
N VAL A 7 6.08 -10.44 -4.40
CA VAL A 7 5.01 -10.35 -3.40
C VAL A 7 5.52 -9.74 -2.09
N GLU A 8 6.67 -10.18 -1.59
CA GLU A 8 7.35 -9.60 -0.42
C GLU A 8 7.60 -8.10 -0.61
N SER A 9 8.15 -7.69 -1.75
CA SER A 9 8.38 -6.27 -2.06
C SER A 9 7.08 -5.46 -2.08
N LEU A 10 6.00 -6.02 -2.62
CA LEU A 10 4.68 -5.38 -2.65
C LEU A 10 4.08 -5.30 -1.23
N ARG A 11 4.25 -6.33 -0.41
CA ARG A 11 3.83 -6.33 1.00
C ARG A 11 4.55 -5.25 1.81
N THR A 12 5.87 -5.12 1.63
CA THR A 12 6.65 -4.04 2.27
C THR A 12 6.13 -2.68 1.86
N LYS A 13 5.94 -2.42 0.56
CA LYS A 13 5.36 -1.16 0.07
C LYS A 13 3.97 -0.89 0.63
N HIS A 14 3.14 -1.93 0.76
CA HIS A 14 1.82 -1.80 1.37
C HIS A 14 1.91 -1.38 2.85
N ALA A 15 2.82 -1.97 3.62
CA ALA A 15 3.04 -1.63 5.02
C ALA A 15 3.59 -0.21 5.21
N GLU A 16 4.48 0.23 4.31
CA GLU A 16 4.99 1.61 4.28
C GLU A 16 3.88 2.62 3.98
N LEU A 17 3.03 2.32 2.99
CA LEU A 17 1.85 3.14 2.68
C LEU A 17 0.86 3.19 3.84
N ASP A 18 0.69 2.09 4.57
CA ASP A 18 -0.14 2.05 5.78
C ASP A 18 0.40 2.98 6.86
N SER A 19 1.70 2.88 7.15
CA SER A 19 2.36 3.73 8.14
C SER A 19 2.30 5.21 7.75
N ALA A 20 2.52 5.52 6.46
CA ALA A 20 2.41 6.88 5.94
C ALA A 20 0.99 7.45 6.09
N LEU A 21 -0.02 6.61 5.83
CA LEU A 21 -1.42 6.99 5.92
C LEU A 21 -1.85 7.22 7.38
N GLU A 22 -1.43 6.35 8.31
CA GLU A 22 -1.65 6.57 9.74
C GLU A 22 -0.98 7.85 10.25
N MET A 23 0.26 8.13 9.80
CA MET A 23 0.94 9.37 10.15
C MET A 23 0.20 10.60 9.61
N GLU A 24 -0.30 10.54 8.37
CA GLU A 24 -1.05 11.62 7.76
C GLU A 24 -2.42 11.82 8.43
N GLU A 25 -3.14 10.74 8.77
CA GLU A 25 -4.42 10.83 9.49
C GLU A 25 -4.25 11.32 10.94
N ARG A 26 -3.08 11.12 11.55
CA ARG A 26 -2.75 11.65 12.89
C ARG A 26 -2.29 13.10 12.87
N ARG A 27 -2.00 13.69 11.71
CA ARG A 27 -1.61 15.10 11.65
C ARG A 27 -2.79 15.99 12.04
N PRO A 28 -2.52 17.12 12.73
CA PRO A 28 -3.56 18.08 13.11
C PRO A 28 -4.26 18.72 11.88
N MET A 29 -3.62 18.67 10.71
CA MET A 29 -4.19 19.10 9.44
C MET A 29 -3.92 18.04 8.37
N PRO A 30 -4.75 16.98 8.31
CA PRO A 30 -4.55 15.88 7.38
C PRO A 30 -4.84 16.31 5.94
N ASP A 31 -3.95 15.97 5.01
CA ASP A 31 -4.24 16.15 3.59
C ASP A 31 -5.17 15.03 3.09
N ALA A 32 -6.47 15.34 3.02
CA ALA A 32 -7.49 14.40 2.56
C ALA A 32 -7.24 13.87 1.14
N LYS A 33 -6.60 14.65 0.27
CA LYS A 33 -6.25 14.21 -1.09
C LYS A 33 -5.09 13.21 -1.03
N ALA A 34 -4.06 13.50 -0.25
CA ALA A 34 -2.95 12.58 -0.02
C ALA A 34 -3.42 11.25 0.59
N ILE A 35 -4.30 11.30 1.60
CA ILE A 35 -4.90 10.12 2.22
C ILE A 35 -5.71 9.32 1.19
N ALA A 36 -6.52 9.98 0.36
CA ALA A 36 -7.30 9.30 -0.68
C ALA A 36 -6.39 8.63 -1.73
N ASP A 37 -5.30 9.27 -2.14
CA ASP A 37 -4.32 8.70 -3.07
C ASP A 37 -3.55 7.54 -2.44
N MET A 38 -3.15 7.63 -1.17
CA MET A 38 -2.54 6.52 -0.42
C MET A 38 -3.49 5.32 -0.29
N LYS A 39 -4.78 5.55 0.03
CA LYS A 39 -5.80 4.48 0.08
C LYS A 39 -5.96 3.79 -1.27
N ARG A 40 -5.96 4.56 -2.37
CA ARG A 40 -6.00 4.02 -3.74
C ARG A 40 -4.75 3.21 -4.07
N GLN A 41 -3.57 3.68 -3.69
CA GLN A 41 -2.32 2.95 -3.88
C GLN A 41 -2.31 1.63 -3.10
N LYS A 42 -2.75 1.63 -1.83
CA LYS A 42 -2.95 0.39 -1.06
C LYS A 42 -3.86 -0.60 -1.77
N LEU A 43 -4.99 -0.13 -2.30
CA LEU A 43 -5.94 -0.97 -3.02
C LEU A 43 -5.28 -1.60 -4.27
N ARG A 44 -4.55 -0.80 -5.05
CA ARG A 44 -3.80 -1.28 -6.23
C ARG A 44 -2.75 -2.33 -5.87
N ILE A 45 -1.99 -2.12 -4.79
CA ILE A 45 -0.98 -3.09 -4.34
C ILE A 45 -1.65 -4.38 -3.89
N LYS A 46 -2.78 -4.30 -3.17
CA LYS A 46 -3.56 -5.47 -2.78
C LYS A 46 -4.04 -6.25 -4.01
N ASP A 47 -4.58 -5.56 -5.02
CA ASP A 47 -5.00 -6.19 -6.28
C ASP A 47 -3.82 -6.82 -7.04
N GLU A 48 -2.65 -6.17 -7.05
CA GLU A 48 -1.44 -6.70 -7.69
C GLU A 48 -0.93 -7.95 -6.95
N ILE A 49 -0.92 -7.93 -5.61
CA ILE A 49 -0.60 -9.12 -4.79
C ILE A 49 -1.59 -10.24 -5.12
N GLN A 50 -2.89 -9.98 -5.13
CA GLN A 50 -3.89 -10.99 -5.45
C GLN A 50 -3.69 -11.57 -6.85
N ARG A 51 -3.40 -10.72 -7.86
CA ARG A 51 -3.08 -11.18 -9.21
C ARG A 51 -1.87 -12.10 -9.26
N ILE A 52 -0.83 -11.80 -8.49
CA ILE A 52 0.40 -12.60 -8.47
C ILE A 52 0.19 -13.90 -7.68
N THR A 53 -0.56 -13.87 -6.57
CA THR A 53 -0.83 -15.05 -5.74
C THR A 53 -1.86 -16.01 -6.35
N MET A 54 -2.73 -15.52 -7.24
CA MET A 54 -3.75 -16.33 -7.91
C MET A 54 -3.24 -17.02 -9.19
N HIS A 55 -1.97 -16.84 -9.57
CA HIS A 55 -1.29 -17.52 -10.67
C HIS A 55 -0.39 -18.64 -10.14
#